data_AF-A0A7S1GTY6-F1
#
_entry.id   AF-A0A7S1GTY6-F1
#
_cell.length_a   1.000
_cell.length_b   1.000
_cell.length_c   1.000
_cell.angle_alpha   90.00
_cell.angle_beta   90.00
_cell.angle_gamma   90.00
#
_symmetry.space_group_name_H-M   'P 1'
#
loop_
_entity.id
_entity.type
_entity.pdbx_description
1 polymer ?
#
loop_
_entity_poly.entity_id
_entity_poly.type
_entity_poly.pdbx_seq_one_letter_code
_entity_poly.pdbx_strand_id
1 'polypeptide(L)'
;MVLGATNYPWELDEALRRRLEKRIYIPLPDLESRESLFRINLQGIEIAPDVDLKALAGKTEGYSGADLTNVCRDASMMSMRRITAGLSLDDIKNLSKQAIKEPVTMSDCLDALSKISKSVGKEDIAKHTQWMRDFGAV
;
A
#
# COMPACT_ATOMS: atom_id res chain seq x y z
N MET A 1 -1.34 28.76 -7.20
CA MET A 1 -0.73 27.79 -6.26
C MET A 1 -0.06 26.70 -7.08
N VAL A 2 1.21 26.39 -6.79
CA VAL A 2 1.97 25.33 -7.48
C VAL A 2 2.33 24.28 -6.44
N LEU A 3 2.06 23.01 -6.74
CA LEU A 3 2.39 21.87 -5.89
C LEU A 3 3.37 20.97 -6.64
N GLY A 4 4.32 20.39 -5.90
CA GLY A 4 5.31 19.46 -6.43
C GLY A 4 5.67 18.41 -5.39
N ALA A 5 6.14 17.25 -5.84
CA ALA A 5 6.58 16.14 -5.00
C ALA A 5 7.91 15.60 -5.53
N THR A 6 8.79 15.14 -4.63
CA THR A 6 10.06 14.51 -4.98
C THR A 6 10.44 13.47 -3.93
N ASN A 7 11.08 12.38 -4.38
CA ASN A 7 11.68 11.36 -3.50
C ASN A 7 13.16 11.67 -3.19
N TYR A 8 13.74 12.69 -3.84
CA TYR A 8 15.16 13.03 -3.75
C TYR A 8 15.33 14.53 -3.46
N PRO A 9 14.94 15.02 -2.27
CA PRO A 9 14.97 16.44 -1.96
C PRO A 9 16.39 17.05 -1.88
N TRP A 10 17.41 16.21 -1.69
CA TRP A 10 18.83 16.61 -1.70
C TRP A 10 19.40 16.89 -3.11
N GLU A 11 18.70 16.48 -4.18
CA GLU A 11 19.11 16.77 -5.56
C GLU A 11 18.54 18.11 -6.07
N LEU A 12 17.67 18.75 -5.29
CA LEU A 12 17.13 20.06 -5.61
C LEU A 12 18.24 21.12 -5.51
N ASP A 13 18.42 21.88 -6.60
CA ASP A 13 19.34 23.00 -6.61
C ASP A 13 18.88 24.12 -5.67
N GLU A 14 19.81 25.02 -5.33
CA GLU A 14 19.51 26.10 -4.39
C GLU A 14 18.44 27.06 -4.94
N ALA A 15 18.47 27.34 -6.24
CA ALA A 15 17.58 28.28 -6.89
C ALA A 15 16.11 27.81 -6.84
N LEU A 16 15.85 26.54 -7.13
CA LEU A 16 14.51 25.96 -7.03
C LEU A 16 14.09 25.82 -5.58
N ARG A 17 15.00 25.35 -4.72
CA ARG A 17 14.71 25.19 -3.29
C ARG A 17 14.25 26.52 -2.67
N ARG A 18 14.89 27.64 -2.98
CA ARG A 18 14.49 28.98 -2.51
C ARG A 18 13.09 29.41 -2.95
N ARG A 19 12.62 28.96 -4.12
CA ARG A 19 11.27 29.24 -4.62
C ARG A 19 10.19 28.33 -4.00
N LEU A 20 10.60 27.18 -3.48
CA LEU A 20 9.73 26.25 -2.74
C LEU A 20 9.75 26.63 -1.26
N GLU A 21 9.00 27.68 -0.88
CA GLU A 21 9.04 28.23 0.48
C GLU A 21 8.52 27.26 1.54
N LYS A 22 7.43 26.53 1.25
CA LYS A 22 6.85 25.51 2.14
C LYS A 22 7.30 24.13 1.70
N ARG A 23 7.94 23.40 2.61
CA ARG A 23 8.42 22.02 2.38
C ARG A 23 7.86 21.15 3.48
N ILE A 24 7.03 20.18 3.10
CA ILE A 24 6.32 19.32 4.04
C ILE A 24 6.82 17.90 3.84
N TYR A 25 7.26 17.28 4.93
CA TYR A 25 7.59 15.86 4.93
C TYR A 25 6.32 15.04 5.09
N ILE A 26 6.14 14.05 4.23
CA ILE A 26 5.05 13.09 4.33
C ILE A 26 5.65 11.78 4.87
N PRO A 27 5.40 11.42 6.14
CA PRO A 27 5.93 10.20 6.74
C PRO A 27 5.19 8.96 6.23
N LEU A 28 5.77 7.79 6.51
CA LEU A 28 5.07 6.52 6.35
C LEU A 28 3.87 6.42 7.31
N PRO A 29 2.82 5.66 6.95
CA PRO A 29 1.62 5.52 7.78
C PRO A 29 1.91 4.85 9.12
N ASP A 30 1.33 5.41 10.19
CA ASP A 30 1.30 4.79 11.51
C ASP A 30 0.34 3.59 11.57
N LEU A 31 0.26 2.92 12.72
CA LEU A 31 -0.55 1.69 12.86
C LEU A 31 -2.03 1.91 12.51
N GLU A 32 -2.62 3.00 13.00
CA GLU A 32 -4.03 3.34 12.77
C GLU A 32 -4.30 3.73 11.32
N SER A 33 -3.37 4.47 10.71
CA SER A 33 -3.39 4.83 9.30
C SER A 33 -3.28 3.58 8.43
N ARG A 34 -2.42 2.61 8.78
CA ARG A 34 -2.31 1.34 8.04
C ARG A 34 -3.58 0.51 8.13
N GLU A 35 -4.20 0.42 9.30
CA GLU A 35 -5.50 -0.26 9.46
C GLU A 35 -6.57 0.42 8.59
N SER A 36 -6.62 1.76 8.60
CA SER A 36 -7.53 2.53 7.78
C SER A 36 -7.27 2.35 6.29
N LEU A 37 -6.00 2.28 5.87
CA LEU A 37 -5.63 1.99 4.48
C LEU A 37 -6.07 0.58 4.07
N PHE A 38 -5.91 -0.43 4.92
CA PHE A 38 -6.45 -1.77 4.64
C PHE A 38 -7.97 -1.73 4.45
N ARG A 39 -8.69 -1.04 5.34
CA ARG A 39 -10.15 -0.87 5.25
C ARG A 39 -10.58 -0.20 3.95
N ILE A 40 -9.87 0.84 3.52
CA ILE A 40 -10.15 1.56 2.27
C ILE A 40 -9.84 0.68 1.05
N ASN A 41 -8.69 0.01 1.05
CA ASN A 41 -8.27 -0.82 -0.10
C ASN A 41 -9.14 -2.08 -0.28
N LEU A 42 -9.71 -2.60 0.80
CA LEU A 42 -10.64 -3.74 0.78
C LEU A 42 -12.11 -3.30 0.67
N GLN A 43 -12.38 -2.00 0.57
CA GLN A 43 -13.73 -1.49 0.44
C GLN A 43 -14.36 -1.98 -0.88
N GLY A 44 -15.50 -2.65 -0.79
CA GLY A 44 -16.20 -3.22 -1.94
C GLY A 44 -15.73 -4.62 -2.34
N ILE A 45 -14.81 -5.22 -1.59
CA ILE A 45 -14.38 -6.62 -1.72
C ILE A 45 -15.02 -7.42 -0.59
N GLU A 46 -15.57 -8.60 -0.90
CA GLU A 46 -16.04 -9.51 0.15
C GLU A 46 -14.83 -10.05 0.90
N ILE A 47 -14.77 -9.79 2.21
CA ILE A 47 -13.72 -10.30 3.10
C ILE A 47 -14.33 -11.34 4.02
N ALA A 48 -13.57 -12.39 4.31
CA ALA A 48 -14.01 -13.45 5.19
C ALA A 48 -13.95 -12.97 6.67
N PRO A 49 -14.79 -13.52 7.57
CA PRO A 49 -14.85 -13.09 8.96
C PRO A 49 -13.55 -13.30 9.77
N ASP A 50 -12.63 -14.12 9.26
CA ASP A 50 -11.32 -14.40 9.86
C ASP A 50 -10.28 -13.31 9.57
N VAL A 51 -10.57 -12.36 8.67
CA VAL A 51 -9.65 -11.27 8.30
C VAL A 51 -9.55 -10.24 9.42
N ASP A 52 -8.45 -10.28 10.17
CA ASP A 52 -8.13 -9.27 11.19
C ASP A 52 -7.24 -8.16 10.60
N LEU A 53 -7.86 -7.03 10.28
CA LEU A 53 -7.17 -5.84 9.73
C LEU A 53 -6.16 -5.24 10.71
N LYS A 54 -6.41 -5.34 12.02
CA LYS A 54 -5.51 -4.82 13.05
C LYS A 54 -4.26 -5.68 13.15
N ALA A 55 -4.41 -7.01 13.07
CA ALA A 55 -3.28 -7.93 12.99
C ALA A 55 -2.45 -7.70 11.71
N LEU A 56 -3.09 -7.47 10.57
CA LEU A 56 -2.41 -7.12 9.32
C LEU A 56 -1.64 -5.80 9.44
N ALA A 57 -2.26 -4.75 9.99
CA ALA A 57 -1.60 -3.46 10.23
C ALA A 57 -0.37 -3.57 11.16
N GLY A 58 -0.43 -4.47 12.14
CA GLY A 58 0.70 -4.79 13.02
C GLY A 58 1.87 -5.46 12.30
N LYS A 59 1.62 -6.26 11.25
CA LYS A 59 2.64 -6.96 10.47
C LYS A 59 3.28 -6.11 9.37
N THR A 60 2.69 -4.97 9.03
CA THR A 60 3.13 -4.10 7.92
C THR A 60 3.84 -2.84 8.37
N GLU A 61 4.54 -2.89 9.50
CA GLU A 61 5.37 -1.76 9.94
C GLU A 61 6.43 -1.40 8.87
N GLY A 62 6.49 -0.11 8.51
CA GLY A 62 7.40 0.41 7.50
C GLY A 62 6.94 0.22 6.05
N TYR A 63 5.72 -0.26 5.81
CA TYR A 63 5.13 -0.31 4.47
C TYR A 63 4.64 1.08 4.06
N SER A 64 4.84 1.42 2.79
CA SER A 64 4.20 2.60 2.18
C SER A 64 2.72 2.33 1.89
N GLY A 65 1.94 3.39 1.64
CA GLY A 65 0.55 3.22 1.20
C GLY A 65 0.44 2.40 -0.09
N ALA A 66 1.40 2.56 -1.01
CA ALA A 66 1.45 1.77 -2.25
C ALA A 66 1.72 0.29 -1.98
N ASP A 67 2.61 -0.04 -1.04
CA ASP A 67 2.90 -1.43 -0.67
C ASP A 67 1.63 -2.10 -0.10
N LEU A 68 0.88 -1.41 0.76
CA LEU A 68 -0.37 -1.92 1.33
C LEU A 68 -1.46 -2.14 0.27
N THR A 69 -1.59 -1.21 -0.68
CA THR A 69 -2.50 -1.38 -1.83
C THR A 69 -2.11 -2.61 -2.65
N ASN A 70 -0.82 -2.83 -2.88
CA ASN A 70 -0.34 -4.01 -3.60
C ASN A 70 -0.65 -5.31 -2.84
N VAL A 71 -0.50 -5.31 -1.51
CA VAL A 71 -0.88 -6.47 -0.67
C VAL A 71 -2.36 -6.78 -0.81
N CYS A 72 -3.24 -5.78 -0.71
CA CYS A 72 -4.68 -5.98 -0.88
C CYS A 72 -5.03 -6.49 -2.28
N ARG A 73 -4.35 -5.97 -3.30
CA ARG A 73 -4.54 -6.37 -4.68
C ARG A 73 -4.11 -7.81 -4.94
N ASP A 74 -2.94 -8.23 -4.44
CA ASP A 74 -2.47 -9.62 -4.60
C ASP A 74 -3.38 -10.60 -3.86
N ALA A 75 -3.79 -10.27 -2.63
CA ALA A 75 -4.74 -11.08 -1.86
C ALA A 75 -6.09 -11.24 -2.59
N SER A 76 -6.59 -10.16 -3.21
CA SER A 76 -7.81 -10.19 -4.02
C SER A 76 -7.67 -11.06 -5.27
N MET A 77 -6.48 -11.04 -5.89
CA MET A 77 -6.18 -11.91 -7.02
C MET A 77 -6.05 -13.38 -6.63
N MET A 78 -5.62 -13.71 -5.41
CA MET A 78 -5.57 -15.10 -4.93
C MET A 78 -6.96 -15.74 -4.87
N SER A 79 -7.97 -15.00 -4.38
CA SER A 79 -9.37 -15.44 -4.42
C SER A 79 -9.82 -15.74 -5.85
N MET A 80 -9.55 -14.85 -6.80
CA MET A 80 -9.85 -15.09 -8.21
C MET A 80 -9.12 -16.31 -8.78
N ARG A 81 -7.84 -16.50 -8.42
CA ARG A 81 -7.06 -17.65 -8.91
C ARG A 81 -7.65 -18.97 -8.45
N ARG A 82 -8.15 -19.08 -7.20
CA ARG A 82 -8.82 -20.28 -6.72
C ARG A 82 -10.04 -20.64 -7.55
N ILE A 83 -10.89 -19.66 -7.86
CA ILE A 83 -12.09 -19.87 -8.68
C ILE A 83 -11.70 -20.38 -10.07
N THR A 84 -10.67 -19.80 -10.68
CA THR A 84 -10.21 -20.20 -12.02
C THR A 84 -9.41 -21.51 -12.03
N ALA A 85 -8.90 -21.96 -10.88
CA ALA A 85 -8.08 -23.16 -10.77
C ALA A 85 -8.96 -24.41 -10.92
N GLY A 86 -9.12 -24.85 -12.17
CA GLY A 86 -9.94 -26.01 -12.54
C GLY A 86 -11.02 -25.72 -13.58
N LEU A 87 -11.15 -24.47 -14.03
CA LEU A 87 -12.09 -24.08 -15.09
C LEU A 87 -11.41 -24.00 -16.45
N SER A 88 -12.12 -24.37 -17.51
CA SER A 88 -11.63 -24.15 -18.88
C SER A 88 -11.77 -22.68 -19.30
N LEU A 89 -11.06 -22.27 -20.35
CA LEU A 89 -11.15 -20.89 -20.86
C LEU A 89 -12.57 -20.51 -21.29
N ASP A 90 -13.37 -21.47 -21.76
CA ASP A 90 -14.75 -21.23 -22.16
C ASP A 90 -15.68 -21.13 -20.94
N ASP A 91 -15.39 -21.84 -19.85
CA ASP A 91 -16.09 -21.68 -18.57
C ASP A 91 -15.80 -20.31 -17.95
N ILE A 92 -14.54 -19.85 -18.03
CA ILE A 92 -14.13 -18.52 -17.53
C ILE A 92 -14.83 -17.40 -18.31
N LYS A 93 -15.04 -17.55 -19.63
CA LYS A 93 -15.79 -16.57 -20.43
C LYS A 93 -17.28 -16.53 -20.07
N ASN A 94 -17.84 -17.67 -19.68
CA ASN A 94 -19.24 -17.80 -19.28
C ASN A 94 -19.46 -17.54 -17.78
N LEU A 95 -18.40 -17.27 -17.01
CA LEU A 95 -18.52 -16.97 -15.59
C LEU A 95 -19.30 -15.67 -15.39
N SER A 96 -20.41 -15.75 -14.67
CA SER A 96 -21.14 -14.56 -14.27
C SER A 96 -20.30 -13.74 -13.28
N LYS A 97 -20.44 -12.41 -13.29
CA LYS A 97 -19.82 -11.52 -12.28
C LYS A 97 -20.18 -11.89 -10.83
N GLN A 98 -21.25 -12.67 -10.62
CA GLN A 98 -21.67 -13.17 -9.31
C GLN A 98 -20.90 -14.42 -8.85
N ALA A 99 -20.32 -15.21 -9.76
CA ALA A 99 -19.47 -16.35 -9.42
C ALA A 99 -18.07 -15.90 -8.93
N ILE A 100 -17.68 -14.65 -9.22
CA ILE A 100 -16.44 -14.03 -8.75
C ILE A 100 -16.68 -13.35 -7.39
N LYS A 101 -17.15 -14.11 -6.42
CA LYS A 101 -17.46 -13.64 -5.06
C LYS A 101 -16.91 -14.57 -3.98
N GLU A 102 -15.81 -15.26 -4.25
CA GLU A 102 -15.09 -15.86 -3.12
C GLU A 102 -14.52 -14.75 -2.25
N PRO A 103 -14.78 -14.77 -0.94
CA PRO A 103 -14.24 -13.75 -0.05
C PRO A 103 -12.72 -13.90 0.05
N VAL A 104 -12.04 -12.77 0.22
CA VAL A 104 -10.61 -12.76 0.56
C VAL A 104 -10.45 -13.26 1.99
N THR A 105 -9.60 -14.28 2.17
CA THR A 105 -9.36 -14.92 3.46
C THR A 105 -8.12 -14.37 4.13
N MET A 106 -7.94 -14.64 5.44
CA MET A 106 -6.73 -14.23 6.13
C MET A 106 -5.48 -14.91 5.55
N SER A 107 -5.60 -16.15 5.05
CA SER A 107 -4.50 -16.86 4.38
C SER A 107 -4.02 -16.10 3.14
N ASP A 108 -4.94 -15.58 2.33
CA ASP A 108 -4.60 -14.81 1.12
C ASP A 108 -3.77 -13.57 1.45
N CYS A 109 -4.17 -12.86 2.51
CA CYS A 109 -3.46 -11.68 2.98
C CYS A 109 -2.06 -12.04 3.49
N LEU A 110 -1.92 -13.13 4.23
CA LEU A 110 -0.61 -13.60 4.72
C LEU A 110 0.31 -14.06 3.58
N ASP A 111 -0.24 -14.75 2.59
CA ASP A 111 0.50 -15.16 1.40
C ASP A 111 0.96 -13.95 0.59
N ALA A 112 0.10 -12.93 0.43
CA ALA A 112 0.46 -11.68 -0.23
C ALA A 112 1.59 -10.94 0.52
N LEU A 113 1.53 -10.91 1.85
CA LEU A 113 2.58 -10.33 2.70
C LEU A 113 3.93 -11.05 2.58
N SER A 114 3.93 -12.36 2.29
CA SER A 114 5.18 -13.10 2.08
C SER A 114 5.89 -12.73 0.76
N LYS A 115 5.15 -12.24 -0.23
CA LYS A 115 5.65 -11.91 -1.57
C LYS A 115 6.00 -10.43 -1.73
N ILE A 116 5.31 -9.56 -1.00
CA ILE A 116 5.45 -8.11 -1.14
C ILE A 116 6.30 -7.59 0.01
N SER A 117 7.49 -7.11 -0.32
CA SER A 117 8.38 -6.47 0.65
C SER A 117 8.15 -4.96 0.70
N LYS A 118 8.43 -4.35 1.85
CA LYS A 118 8.43 -2.89 2.01
C LYS A 118 9.40 -2.24 1.02
N SER A 119 8.97 -1.12 0.43
CA SER A 119 9.77 -0.39 -0.56
C SER A 119 10.72 0.65 0.04
N VAL A 120 10.55 1.00 1.32
CA VAL A 120 11.31 2.08 1.98
C VAL A 120 12.25 1.53 3.05
N GLY A 121 13.54 1.88 2.95
CA GLY A 121 14.56 1.52 3.92
C GLY A 121 14.57 2.45 5.15
N LYS A 122 15.07 1.94 6.28
CA LYS A 122 15.24 2.77 7.51
C LYS A 122 16.23 3.92 7.28
N GLU A 123 17.26 3.69 6.47
CA GLU A 123 18.26 4.69 6.10
C GLU A 123 17.63 5.84 5.29
N ASP A 124 16.73 5.53 4.36
CA ASP A 124 16.02 6.53 3.57
C ASP A 124 15.17 7.44 4.46
N ILE A 125 14.46 6.86 5.44
CA ILE A 125 13.65 7.63 6.40
C ILE A 125 14.55 8.56 7.22
N ALA A 126 15.69 8.06 7.69
CA ALA A 126 16.65 8.86 8.44
C ALA A 126 17.21 10.02 7.60
N LYS A 127 17.55 9.75 6.33
CA LYS A 127 18.04 10.75 5.39
C LYS A 127 17.01 11.85 5.12
N HIS A 128 15.74 11.49 4.94
CA HIS A 128 14.65 12.47 4.79
C HIS A 128 14.44 13.29 6.05
N THR A 129 14.43 12.64 7.21
CA THR A 129 14.27 13.31 8.51
C THR A 129 15.39 14.31 8.76
N GLN A 130 16.63 13.96 8.43
CA GLN A 130 17.78 14.86 8.55
C GLN A 130 17.66 16.05 7.59
N TRP A 131 17.36 15.81 6.32
CA TRP A 131 17.18 16.89 5.34
C TRP A 131 16.08 17.87 5.76
N MET A 132 15.00 17.34 6.34
CA MET A 132 13.89 18.16 6.86
C MET A 132 14.24 18.95 8.12
N ARG A 133 15.17 18.48 8.95
CA ARG A 133 15.71 19.29 10.06
C ARG A 133 16.52 20.48 9.56
N ASP A 134 17.29 20.27 8.50
CA ASP A 134 18.20 21.29 7.97
C ASP A 134 17.48 22.32 7.09
N PHE A 135 16.47 21.89 6.33
CA PHE A 135 15.82 22.72 5.29
C PHE A 135 14.29 22.76 5.34
N GLY A 136 13.69 22.08 6.32
CA GLY A 136 12.25 22.09 6.53
C GLY A 136 11.73 23.49 6.84
N ALA A 137 10.56 23.78 6.29
CA ALA A 137 9.85 25.04 6.52
C ALA A 137 8.40 24.68 6.80
N VAL A 138 8.09 24.55 8.10
CA VAL A 138 6.72 24.36 8.60
C VAL A 138 6.04 25.71 8.70
#